data_AF-G5A3W6-F1
#
_entry.id   AF-G5A3W6-F1
#
_cell.length_a   1.000
_cell.length_b   1.000
_cell.length_c   1.000
_cell.angle_alpha   90.00
_cell.angle_beta   90.00
_cell.angle_gamma   90.00
#
_symmetry.space_group_name_H-M   'P 1'
#
loop_
_entity.id
_entity.type
_entity.pdbx_description
1 polymer ?
#
loop_
_entity_poly.entity_id
_entity_poly.type
_entity_poly.pdbx_seq_one_letter_code
_entity_poly.pdbx_strand_id
1 'polypeptide(L)'
;MSLLSTPAALDSPPTTPQFTSSTTSDNPLTRPMSFARFVIGLLLASLAVVNGAAIFPNCSAAQLDTIKNIAQATPLANYLGICNVVGNYEIYPFKTPPNGALQDSVCSHLFCRTALKVFYWTSNLPKCYLDIDGDYSWTPNAHFQRICPKIWSA
;
A
#
# COMPACT_ATOMS: atom_id res chain seq x y z
N MET A 1 20.25 45.27 -20.82
CA MET A 1 19.67 44.44 -21.89
C MET A 1 18.35 43.91 -21.37
N SER A 2 17.27 44.57 -21.77
CA SER A 2 15.90 44.23 -21.42
C SER A 2 15.36 43.25 -22.45
N LEU A 3 14.76 42.14 -22.02
CA LEU A 3 13.61 41.53 -22.69
C LEU A 3 12.74 40.83 -21.62
N LEU A 4 11.59 41.46 -21.33
CA LEU A 4 10.37 40.85 -20.80
C LEU A 4 9.79 39.87 -21.83
N SER A 5 9.07 38.83 -21.39
CA SER A 5 7.63 38.66 -21.71
C SER A 5 7.02 37.42 -21.04
N THR A 6 5.72 37.57 -20.79
CA THR A 6 4.75 36.95 -19.87
C THR A 6 4.12 35.62 -20.39
N PRO A 7 3.27 34.94 -19.59
CA PRO A 7 2.73 33.60 -19.85
C PRO A 7 1.40 33.64 -20.63
N ALA A 8 0.99 32.49 -21.16
CA ALA A 8 -0.31 32.29 -21.77
C ALA A 8 -1.16 31.28 -20.98
N ALA A 9 -2.35 31.71 -20.61
CA ALA A 9 -3.48 30.91 -20.15
C ALA A 9 -4.67 31.12 -21.11
N LEU A 10 -5.71 30.29 -20.93
CA LEU A 10 -7.05 30.22 -21.58
C LEU A 10 -7.19 29.15 -22.68
N ASP A 11 -8.04 28.14 -22.42
CA ASP A 11 -9.42 28.17 -22.95
C ASP A 11 -10.32 27.12 -22.25
N SER A 12 -11.63 27.38 -22.20
CA SER A 12 -12.71 26.50 -21.68
C SER A 12 -13.95 26.70 -22.58
N PRO A 13 -15.09 26.05 -22.28
CA PRO A 13 -15.57 24.71 -22.62
C PRO A 13 -16.49 24.71 -23.88
N PRO A 14 -17.23 23.63 -24.18
CA PRO A 14 -18.65 23.86 -24.46
C PRO A 14 -19.64 22.80 -23.94
N THR A 15 -20.89 23.25 -24.00
CA THR A 15 -22.15 22.83 -23.39
C THR A 15 -22.87 21.69 -24.11
N THR A 16 -23.76 21.04 -23.35
CA THR A 16 -24.80 20.03 -23.64
C THR A 16 -25.55 20.12 -24.98
N PRO A 17 -26.23 19.03 -25.35
CA PRO A 17 -27.65 19.14 -25.73
C PRO A 17 -28.59 18.22 -24.94
N GLN A 18 -29.71 18.79 -24.49
CA GLN A 18 -30.94 18.10 -24.14
C GLN A 18 -31.67 17.66 -25.42
N PHE A 19 -32.37 16.52 -25.38
CA PHE A 19 -33.60 16.36 -26.15
C PHE A 19 -34.62 15.51 -25.38
N THR A 20 -35.86 16.02 -25.41
CA THR A 20 -37.05 15.67 -24.64
C THR A 20 -38.02 14.78 -25.42
N SER A 21 -39.04 14.31 -24.67
CA SER A 21 -40.41 13.95 -25.11
C SER A 21 -40.59 12.45 -25.46
N SER A 22 -41.65 11.73 -25.09
CA SER A 22 -43.02 12.10 -24.69
C SER A 22 -43.69 10.99 -23.86
N THR A 23 -44.65 11.41 -23.05
CA THR A 23 -45.72 10.66 -22.36
C THR A 23 -46.59 9.77 -23.26
N THR A 24 -47.06 8.62 -22.74
CA THR A 24 -48.36 7.94 -23.03
C THR A 24 -48.54 6.85 -21.95
N SER A 25 -49.39 7.06 -20.94
CA SER A 25 -50.81 6.67 -20.82
C SER A 25 -51.01 5.32 -20.09
N ASP A 26 -52.12 5.27 -19.35
CA ASP A 26 -52.82 4.09 -18.81
C ASP A 26 -52.53 3.65 -17.36
N ASN A 27 -53.26 4.29 -16.43
CA ASN A 27 -53.80 3.68 -15.21
C ASN A 27 -54.92 2.66 -15.58
N PRO A 28 -55.54 1.92 -14.63
CA PRO A 28 -55.02 1.10 -13.55
C PRO A 28 -55.69 -0.30 -13.56
N LEU A 29 -55.02 -1.41 -13.24
CA LEU A 29 -55.74 -2.67 -13.00
C LEU A 29 -55.01 -3.60 -12.01
N THR A 30 -55.50 -3.53 -10.76
CA THR A 30 -55.72 -4.67 -9.85
C THR A 30 -54.98 -5.98 -10.16
N ARG A 31 -54.02 -6.37 -9.32
CA ARG A 31 -53.73 -7.80 -9.03
C ARG A 31 -52.79 -7.97 -7.81
N PRO A 32 -52.78 -9.14 -7.16
CA PRO A 32 -53.00 -9.28 -5.73
C PRO A 32 -51.67 -9.34 -4.96
N MET A 33 -51.77 -9.09 -3.65
CA MET A 33 -50.70 -9.30 -2.67
C MET A 33 -50.06 -10.68 -2.86
N SER A 34 -48.81 -10.72 -3.31
CA SER A 34 -48.02 -11.94 -3.35
C SER A 34 -47.00 -11.87 -2.22
N PHE A 35 -47.31 -12.56 -1.13
CA PHE A 35 -46.49 -12.76 0.08
C PHE A 35 -45.12 -13.43 -0.18
N ALA A 36 -44.75 -13.69 -1.44
CA ALA A 36 -43.52 -14.39 -1.82
C ALA A 36 -42.24 -13.53 -1.78
N ARG A 37 -42.34 -12.22 -1.52
CA ARG A 37 -41.16 -11.32 -1.47
C ARG A 37 -40.50 -11.18 -0.10
N PHE A 38 -41.13 -11.65 0.98
CA PHE A 38 -40.55 -11.53 2.32
C PHE A 38 -39.56 -12.65 2.69
N VAL A 39 -39.59 -13.80 2.01
CA VAL A 39 -38.70 -14.93 2.34
C VAL A 39 -37.36 -14.86 1.58
N ILE A 40 -37.32 -14.23 0.40
CA ILE A 40 -36.08 -14.09 -0.40
C ILE A 40 -35.15 -12.99 0.15
N GLY A 41 -35.67 -12.04 0.93
CA GLY A 41 -34.86 -11.00 1.57
C GLY A 41 -34.00 -11.49 2.74
N LEU A 42 -34.29 -12.66 3.32
CA LEU A 42 -33.64 -13.14 4.55
C LEU A 42 -32.47 -14.12 4.30
N LEU A 43 -32.28 -14.57 3.06
CA LEU A 43 -31.21 -15.51 2.67
C LEU A 43 -29.92 -14.83 2.17
N LEU A 44 -29.92 -13.51 1.99
CA LEU A 44 -28.75 -12.73 1.53
C LEU A 44 -28.00 -12.03 2.67
N ALA A 45 -28.40 -12.21 3.93
CA ALA A 45 -27.78 -11.58 5.09
C ALA A 45 -26.68 -12.42 5.78
N SER A 46 -26.36 -13.62 5.26
CA SER A 46 -25.39 -14.55 5.87
C SER A 46 -24.05 -14.65 5.17
N LEU A 47 -23.73 -13.74 4.24
CA LEU A 47 -22.33 -13.42 3.93
C LEU A 47 -21.79 -12.59 5.10
N ALA A 48 -21.63 -13.28 6.24
CA ALA A 48 -20.85 -12.81 7.36
C ALA A 48 -19.52 -12.35 6.80
N VAL A 49 -19.29 -11.06 6.94
CA VAL A 49 -18.02 -10.41 6.66
C VAL A 49 -17.01 -11.09 7.58
N VAL A 50 -16.32 -12.10 7.05
CA VAL A 50 -15.11 -12.63 7.68
C VAL A 50 -14.08 -11.53 7.46
N ASN A 51 -14.10 -10.51 8.32
CA ASN A 51 -12.95 -9.65 8.55
C ASN A 51 -11.87 -10.53 9.21
N GLY A 52 -11.31 -11.46 8.43
CA GLY A 52 -10.17 -12.23 8.83
C GLY A 52 -9.01 -11.26 8.94
N ALA A 53 -8.65 -10.87 10.15
CA ALA A 53 -7.32 -10.37 10.41
C ALA A 53 -6.37 -11.43 9.84
N ALA A 54 -5.59 -11.08 8.82
CA ALA A 54 -4.63 -12.00 8.24
C ALA A 54 -3.58 -12.33 9.32
N ILE A 55 -3.75 -13.47 10.00
CA ILE A 55 -2.77 -13.98 10.94
C ILE A 55 -1.67 -14.60 10.09
N PHE A 56 -0.57 -13.86 9.91
CA PHE A 56 0.62 -14.41 9.28
C PHE A 56 1.32 -15.37 10.25
N PRO A 57 1.90 -16.49 9.78
CA PRO A 57 2.77 -17.32 10.61
C PRO A 57 4.13 -16.62 10.80
N ASN A 58 4.90 -17.08 11.79
CA ASN A 58 6.30 -16.70 11.93
C ASN A 58 7.11 -17.18 10.71
N CYS A 59 8.16 -16.44 10.35
CA CYS A 59 9.00 -16.80 9.21
C CYS A 59 9.73 -18.12 9.44
N SER A 60 9.56 -19.06 8.51
CA SER A 60 10.33 -20.31 8.49
C SER A 60 11.77 -20.08 8.02
N ALA A 61 12.66 -21.05 8.24
CA ALA A 61 14.04 -20.98 7.74
C ALA A 61 14.11 -20.73 6.23
N ALA A 62 13.26 -21.39 5.43
CA ALA A 62 13.21 -21.19 3.98
C ALA A 62 12.75 -19.77 3.58
N GLN A 63 11.84 -19.17 4.36
CA GLN A 63 11.43 -17.78 4.14
C GLN A 63 12.54 -16.81 4.52
N LEU A 64 13.25 -17.07 5.61
CA LEU A 64 14.43 -16.28 6.02
C LEU A 64 15.56 -16.37 4.98
N ASP A 65 15.81 -17.55 4.42
CA ASP A 65 16.78 -17.75 3.33
C ASP A 65 16.36 -17.00 2.06
N THR A 66 15.07 -16.98 1.74
CA THR A 66 14.54 -16.17 0.63
C THR A 66 14.83 -14.69 0.85
N ILE A 67 14.59 -14.18 2.05
CA ILE A 67 14.87 -12.77 2.37
C ILE A 67 16.36 -12.47 2.31
N LYS A 68 17.20 -13.38 2.82
CA LYS A 68 18.66 -13.27 2.74
C LYS A 68 19.14 -13.18 1.29
N ASN A 69 18.63 -14.05 0.43
CA ASN A 69 18.97 -14.06 -1.00
C ASN A 69 18.54 -12.77 -1.69
N ILE A 70 17.37 -12.21 -1.34
CA ILE A 70 16.93 -10.90 -1.82
C ILE A 70 17.91 -9.80 -1.38
N ALA A 71 18.25 -9.75 -0.09
CA ALA A 71 19.16 -8.74 0.46
C ALA A 71 20.56 -8.77 -0.19
N GLN A 72 21.01 -9.95 -0.62
CA GLN A 72 22.30 -10.14 -1.28
C GLN A 72 22.25 -9.93 -2.80
N ALA A 73 21.07 -9.84 -3.40
CA ALA A 73 20.92 -9.62 -4.84
C ALA A 73 21.32 -8.20 -5.24
N THR A 74 22.02 -8.05 -6.36
CA THR A 74 22.27 -6.73 -6.96
C THR A 74 21.03 -6.25 -7.74
N PRO A 75 20.72 -4.95 -7.70
CA PRO A 75 21.49 -3.84 -7.11
C PRO A 75 21.21 -3.60 -5.62
N LEU A 76 20.30 -4.34 -4.99
CA LEU A 76 19.85 -4.10 -3.60
C LEU A 76 21.02 -4.17 -2.60
N ALA A 77 21.90 -5.16 -2.71
CA ALA A 77 23.09 -5.29 -1.86
C ALA A 77 23.96 -4.02 -1.84
N ASN A 78 24.10 -3.35 -3.00
CA ASN A 78 24.87 -2.11 -3.10
C ASN A 78 24.17 -0.96 -2.35
N TYR A 79 22.85 -0.83 -2.52
CA TYR A 79 22.08 0.19 -1.80
C TYR A 79 22.08 -0.04 -0.29
N LEU A 80 21.97 -1.29 0.15
CA LEU A 80 22.07 -1.66 1.57
C LEU A 80 23.46 -1.35 2.14
N GLY A 81 24.53 -1.70 1.41
CA GLY A 81 25.91 -1.43 1.81
C GLY A 81 26.19 0.08 1.92
N ILE A 82 25.79 0.87 0.93
CA ILE A 82 25.94 2.33 0.99
C ILE A 82 25.11 2.90 2.13
N CYS A 83 23.87 2.45 2.31
CA CYS A 83 23.02 2.89 3.42
C CYS A 83 23.65 2.62 4.79
N ASN A 84 24.27 1.45 4.99
CA ASN A 84 24.96 1.13 6.23
C ASN A 84 26.05 2.16 6.55
N VAL A 85 26.87 2.50 5.55
CA VAL A 85 27.98 3.45 5.70
C VAL A 85 27.48 4.88 5.93
N VAL A 86 26.49 5.35 5.17
CA VAL A 86 26.06 6.76 5.23
C VAL A 86 25.03 7.02 6.33
N GLY A 87 24.10 6.08 6.53
CA GLY A 87 23.01 6.20 7.49
C GLY A 87 23.33 5.66 8.88
N ASN A 88 24.51 5.04 9.06
CA ASN A 88 24.92 4.39 10.31
C ASN A 88 23.87 3.41 10.84
N TYR A 89 23.17 2.72 9.93
CA TYR A 89 22.12 1.77 10.24
C TYR A 89 22.04 0.69 9.17
N GLU A 90 21.91 -0.56 9.61
CA GLU A 90 21.79 -1.71 8.72
C GLU A 90 20.31 -2.04 8.56
N ILE A 91 19.80 -1.90 7.35
CA ILE A 91 18.42 -2.31 7.02
C ILE A 91 18.28 -3.84 7.08
N TYR A 92 19.36 -4.58 6.81
CA TYR A 92 19.45 -6.03 6.92
C TYR A 92 20.82 -6.44 7.48
N PRO A 93 20.92 -7.42 8.40
CA PRO A 93 19.84 -8.24 8.97
C PRO A 93 18.82 -7.42 9.77
N PHE A 94 17.60 -7.96 9.91
CA PHE A 94 16.53 -7.26 10.62
C PHE A 94 16.89 -7.06 12.09
N LYS A 95 16.73 -5.84 12.57
CA LYS A 95 16.94 -5.41 13.95
C LYS A 95 15.90 -4.38 14.33
N THR A 96 15.82 -4.00 15.60
CA THR A 96 14.86 -2.98 16.04
C THR A 96 14.96 -1.69 15.18
N PRO A 97 13.84 -1.20 14.59
CA PRO A 97 13.85 0.00 13.76
C PRO A 97 14.38 1.23 14.51
N PRO A 98 15.09 2.15 13.85
CA PRO A 98 15.57 3.36 14.48
C PRO A 98 14.39 4.30 14.79
N ASN A 99 14.58 5.16 15.78
CA ASN A 99 13.62 6.21 16.16
C ASN A 99 14.33 7.58 16.30
N GLY A 100 13.55 8.65 16.42
CA GLY A 100 14.06 10.00 16.65
C GLY A 100 15.12 10.45 15.62
N ALA A 101 16.21 11.02 16.12
CA ALA A 101 17.28 11.58 15.28
C ALA A 101 17.97 10.54 14.37
N LEU A 102 18.10 9.29 14.83
CA LEU A 102 18.69 8.23 14.00
C LEU A 102 17.76 7.88 12.83
N GLN A 103 16.45 7.80 13.08
CA GLN A 103 15.46 7.57 12.04
C GLN A 103 15.46 8.69 11.00
N ASP A 104 15.49 9.95 11.44
CA ASP A 104 15.57 11.11 10.55
C ASP A 104 16.87 11.11 9.73
N SER A 105 18.00 10.74 10.34
CA SER A 105 19.28 10.57 9.65
C SER A 105 19.18 9.54 8.53
N VAL A 106 18.76 8.31 8.84
CA VAL A 106 18.58 7.22 7.86
C VAL A 106 17.61 7.63 6.75
N CYS A 107 16.49 8.26 7.10
CA CYS A 107 15.50 8.75 6.15
C CYS A 107 16.01 9.88 5.23
N SER A 108 16.99 10.67 5.68
CA SER A 108 17.54 11.79 4.91
C SER A 108 18.39 11.31 3.72
N HIS A 109 18.98 10.12 3.80
CA HIS A 109 19.85 9.57 2.77
C HIS A 109 19.08 8.88 1.64
N LEU A 110 19.36 9.31 0.40
CA LEU A 110 18.73 8.75 -0.80
C LEU A 110 18.93 7.24 -0.91
N PHE A 111 20.15 6.75 -0.68
CA PHE A 111 20.47 5.33 -0.79
C PHE A 111 19.69 4.46 0.21
N CYS A 112 19.46 4.95 1.43
CA CYS A 112 18.64 4.26 2.42
C CYS A 112 17.17 4.20 1.99
N ARG A 113 16.59 5.31 1.53
CA ARG A 113 15.22 5.33 1.00
C ARG A 113 15.05 4.41 -0.21
N THR A 114 16.03 4.42 -1.12
CA THR A 114 16.04 3.55 -2.30
C THR A 114 16.16 2.08 -1.91
N ALA A 115 17.07 1.74 -0.99
CA ALA A 115 17.20 0.38 -0.47
C ALA A 115 15.88 -0.12 0.11
N LEU A 116 15.23 0.67 0.98
CA LEU A 116 13.93 0.33 1.57
C LEU A 116 12.85 0.12 0.50
N LYS A 117 12.75 1.01 -0.50
CA LYS A 117 11.78 0.84 -1.58
C LYS A 117 12.05 -0.39 -2.43
N VAL A 118 13.28 -0.60 -2.88
CA VAL A 118 13.63 -1.76 -3.70
C VAL A 118 13.37 -3.07 -2.94
N PHE A 119 13.73 -3.12 -1.66
CA PHE A 119 13.48 -4.29 -0.83
C PHE A 119 11.97 -4.54 -0.65
N TYR A 120 11.21 -3.50 -0.30
CA TYR A 120 9.76 -3.57 -0.12
C TYR A 120 9.01 -4.04 -1.37
N TRP A 121 9.42 -3.56 -2.55
CA TRP A 121 8.77 -3.87 -3.83
C TRP A 121 9.23 -5.19 -4.46
N THR A 122 10.12 -5.94 -3.80
CA THR A 122 10.54 -7.25 -4.32
C THR A 122 9.37 -8.23 -4.26
N SER A 123 8.99 -8.78 -5.42
CA SER A 123 7.80 -9.64 -5.58
C SER A 123 7.79 -10.90 -4.71
N ASN A 124 8.97 -11.37 -4.30
CA ASN A 124 9.15 -12.62 -3.56
C ASN A 124 9.35 -12.39 -2.06
N LEU A 125 9.07 -11.19 -1.55
CA LEU A 125 9.22 -10.92 -0.12
C LEU A 125 8.14 -11.70 0.67
N PRO A 126 8.54 -12.61 1.58
CA PRO A 126 7.60 -13.42 2.33
C PRO A 126 6.69 -12.57 3.23
N LYS A 127 5.41 -12.94 3.30
CA LYS A 127 4.45 -12.39 4.24
C LYS A 127 4.41 -13.28 5.48
N CYS A 128 5.34 -13.06 6.40
CA CYS A 128 5.48 -13.79 7.66
C CYS A 128 5.94 -12.83 8.76
N TYR A 129 5.73 -13.17 10.03
CA TYR A 129 6.26 -12.40 11.16
C TYR A 129 7.74 -12.70 11.38
N LEU A 130 8.55 -11.65 11.39
CA LEU A 130 9.95 -11.67 11.72
C LEU A 130 10.13 -11.79 13.23
N ASP A 131 11.13 -12.56 13.65
CA ASP A 131 11.67 -12.49 15.01
C ASP A 131 12.69 -11.35 15.07
N ILE A 132 12.35 -10.28 15.79
CA ILE A 132 13.28 -9.17 16.05
C ILE A 132 13.42 -9.06 17.55
N ASP A 133 14.54 -9.56 18.09
CA ASP A 133 14.83 -9.53 19.53
C ASP A 133 13.73 -10.20 20.39
N GLY A 134 13.07 -11.24 19.87
CA GLY A 134 11.94 -11.93 20.53
C GLY A 134 10.57 -11.30 20.27
N ASP A 135 10.49 -10.22 19.47
CA ASP A 135 9.25 -9.60 19.02
C ASP A 135 8.84 -10.13 17.64
N TYR A 136 7.70 -10.84 17.60
CA TYR A 136 7.10 -11.42 16.39
C TYR A 136 5.94 -10.60 15.82
N SER A 137 5.96 -9.28 15.97
CA SER A 137 4.84 -8.43 15.52
C SER A 137 5.00 -7.82 14.13
N TRP A 138 6.13 -8.06 13.45
CA TRP A 138 6.48 -7.32 12.22
C TRP A 138 6.59 -8.24 11.02
N THR A 139 5.84 -7.95 9.95
CA THR A 139 6.19 -8.49 8.62
C THR A 139 7.38 -7.71 8.04
N PRO A 140 8.15 -8.28 7.09
CA PRO A 140 9.24 -7.55 6.42
C PRO A 140 8.81 -6.18 5.88
N ASN A 141 7.64 -6.11 5.26
CA ASN A 141 7.09 -4.85 4.73
C ASN A 141 6.74 -3.85 5.83
N ALA A 142 6.08 -4.30 6.90
CA ALA A 142 5.77 -3.44 8.04
C ALA A 142 7.06 -2.93 8.73
N HIS A 143 8.08 -3.78 8.80
CA HIS A 143 9.39 -3.44 9.33
C HIS A 143 10.04 -2.31 8.51
N PHE A 144 10.10 -2.43 7.18
CA PHE A 144 10.61 -1.37 6.30
C PHE A 144 9.82 -0.07 6.41
N GLN A 145 8.50 -0.17 6.54
CA GLN A 145 7.64 1.00 6.75
C GLN A 145 7.98 1.73 8.04
N ARG A 146 8.37 1.01 9.08
CA ARG A 146 8.76 1.60 10.36
C ARG A 146 10.16 2.20 10.37
N ILE A 147 11.10 1.71 9.55
CA ILE A 147 12.43 2.34 9.44
C ILE A 147 12.30 3.76 8.89
N CYS A 148 11.45 3.98 7.88
CA CYS A 148 11.27 5.31 7.33
C CYS A 148 9.80 5.60 6.94
N PRO A 149 8.94 6.00 7.88
CA PRO A 149 7.49 6.17 7.61
C PRO A 149 7.18 7.21 6.54
N LYS A 150 7.97 8.29 6.48
CA LYS A 150 7.76 9.45 5.59
C LYS A 150 7.81 9.10 4.09
N ILE A 151 8.43 7.98 3.69
CA ILE A 151 8.53 7.62 2.25
C ILE A 151 7.30 6.89 1.71
N TRP A 152 6.32 6.59 2.57
CA TRP A 152 5.11 5.83 2.27
C TRP A 152 3.83 6.65 2.35
N SER A 153 3.88 7.84 2.96
CA SER A 153 2.73 8.72 3.22
C SER A 153 2.58 9.83 2.16
N ALA A 154 2.87 9.53 0.89
CA ALA A 154 2.78 10.49 -0.21
C ALA A 154 1.36 10.57 -0.79
#